data_AF-A0A966PUZ2-F1
#
_entry.id   AF-A0A966PUZ2-F1
#
_cell.length_a   1.000
_cell.length_b   1.000
_cell.length_c   1.000
_cell.angle_alpha   90.00
_cell.angle_beta   90.00
_cell.angle_gamma   90.00
#
_symmetry.space_group_name_H-M   'P 1'
#
loop_
_entity.id
_entity.type
_entity.pdbx_description
1 polymer ?
#
loop_
_entity_poly.entity_id
_entity_poly.type
_entity_poly.pdbx_seq_one_letter_code
_entity_poly.pdbx_strand_id
1 'polypeptide(L)'
;MAINKEPYILLSIYEGLYAEKYNKKPRINKYREKWAMQDVIDSVGYHRAKEILQYYFKTGKSGHPLSFFYNNFDRLEDMMVQIERDKENRERLLEQTRKLVSE
;
A
#
# COMPACT_ATOMS: atom_id res chain seq x y z
N MET A 1 -18.02 22.20 -5.91
CA MET A 1 -17.32 21.15 -5.13
C MET A 1 -16.88 20.07 -6.09
N ALA A 2 -15.58 19.91 -6.32
CA ALA A 2 -15.09 18.75 -7.07
C ALA A 2 -15.53 17.49 -6.31
N ILE A 3 -16.28 16.61 -6.95
CA ILE A 3 -16.62 15.31 -6.36
C ILE A 3 -15.29 14.56 -6.25
N ASN A 4 -14.74 14.41 -5.04
CA ASN A 4 -13.53 13.62 -4.85
C ASN A 4 -13.85 12.16 -5.20
N LYS A 5 -13.32 11.70 -6.34
CA LYS A 5 -13.52 10.34 -6.86
C LYS A 5 -12.43 9.38 -6.40
N GLU A 6 -11.37 9.88 -5.78
CA GLU A 6 -10.19 9.10 -5.39
C GLU A 6 -10.52 7.93 -4.44
N PRO A 7 -11.41 8.06 -3.44
CA PRO A 7 -11.78 6.93 -2.59
C PRO A 7 -12.41 5.78 -3.37
N TYR A 8 -13.26 6.10 -4.35
CA TYR A 8 -13.89 5.08 -5.20
C TYR A 8 -12.89 4.42 -6.15
N ILE A 9 -11.88 5.16 -6.61
CA ILE A 9 -10.80 4.60 -7.44
C ILE A 9 -9.97 3.63 -6.60
N LEU A 10 -9.58 3.99 -5.36
CA LEU A 10 -8.89 3.06 -4.46
C LEU A 10 -9.70 1.81 -4.15
N LEU A 11 -11.01 1.94 -3.91
CA LEU A 11 -11.89 0.77 -3.73
C LEU A 11 -11.94 -0.12 -4.97
N SER A 12 -11.90 0.47 -6.17
CA SER A 12 -11.89 -0.28 -7.42
C SER A 12 -10.56 -1.02 -7.62
N ILE A 13 -9.44 -0.40 -7.22
CA ILE A 13 -8.11 -1.05 -7.20
C ILE A 13 -8.12 -2.21 -6.21
N TYR A 14 -8.68 -2.02 -5.01
CA TYR A 14 -8.85 -3.09 -4.03
C TYR A 14 -9.64 -4.28 -4.61
N GLU A 15 -10.77 -4.01 -5.28
CA GLU A 15 -11.57 -5.05 -5.93
C GLU A 15 -10.78 -5.81 -7.00
N GLY A 16 -9.98 -5.11 -7.80
CA GLY A 16 -9.10 -5.71 -8.80
C GLY A 16 -8.05 -6.63 -8.18
N LEU A 17 -7.29 -6.13 -7.20
CA LEU A 17 -6.27 -6.91 -6.48
C LEU A 17 -6.87 -8.13 -5.77
N TYR A 18 -8.07 -7.97 -5.21
CA TYR A 18 -8.79 -9.06 -4.57
C TYR A 18 -9.25 -10.12 -5.58
N ALA A 19 -9.76 -9.70 -6.74
CA ALA A 19 -10.14 -10.60 -7.81
C ALA A 19 -8.94 -11.35 -8.39
N GLU A 20 -7.81 -10.67 -8.59
CA GLU A 20 -6.56 -11.30 -9.05
C GLU A 20 -6.03 -12.34 -8.07
N LYS A 21 -6.04 -12.04 -6.76
CA LYS A 21 -5.49 -12.94 -5.74
C LYS A 21 -6.41 -14.11 -5.37
N TYR A 22 -7.73 -13.89 -5.38
CA TYR A 22 -8.72 -14.85 -4.86
C TYR A 22 -9.69 -15.37 -5.91
N ASN A 23 -9.58 -14.93 -7.16
CA ASN A 23 -10.48 -15.27 -8.26
C ASN A 23 -11.97 -15.06 -7.94
N LYS A 24 -12.28 -14.07 -7.10
CA LYS A 24 -13.65 -13.72 -6.67
C LYS A 24 -13.74 -12.24 -6.34
N LYS A 25 -14.95 -11.66 -6.39
CA LYS A 25 -15.15 -10.27 -5.97
C LYS A 25 -15.36 -10.17 -4.45
N PRO A 26 -14.79 -9.16 -3.78
CA PRO A 26 -15.05 -8.93 -2.37
C PRO A 26 -16.47 -8.38 -2.17
N ARG A 27 -17.13 -8.79 -1.09
CA ARG A 27 -18.48 -8.30 -0.74
C ARG A 27 -18.36 -7.11 0.21
N ILE A 28 -18.29 -5.90 -0.33
CA ILE A 28 -18.10 -4.65 0.43
C ILE A 28 -19.17 -3.61 0.09
N ASN A 29 -19.51 -2.74 1.04
CA ASN A 29 -20.40 -1.60 0.79
C ASN A 29 -19.58 -0.34 0.45
N LYS A 30 -19.42 -0.06 -0.83
CA LYS A 30 -18.59 1.07 -1.32
C LYS A 30 -18.96 2.42 -0.71
N TYR A 31 -20.24 2.67 -0.41
CA TYR A 31 -20.68 3.94 0.17
C TYR A 31 -20.24 4.14 1.61
N ARG A 32 -20.06 3.03 2.35
CA ARG A 32 -19.52 3.04 3.70
C ARG A 32 -18.00 3.10 3.67
N GLU A 33 -17.38 2.22 2.87
CA GLU A 33 -15.93 2.12 2.80
C GLU A 33 -15.27 3.37 2.20
N LYS A 34 -15.99 4.20 1.43
CA LYS A 34 -15.44 5.44 0.86
C LYS A 34 -14.92 6.41 1.92
N TRP A 35 -15.55 6.47 3.10
CA TRP A 35 -15.16 7.43 4.14
C TRP A 35 -13.84 7.00 4.76
N ALA A 36 -13.72 5.72 5.12
CA ALA A 36 -12.46 5.17 5.61
C ALA A 36 -11.34 5.26 4.56
N MET A 37 -11.65 5.09 3.26
CA MET A 37 -10.66 5.34 2.20
C MET A 37 -10.27 6.81 2.07
N GLN A 38 -11.22 7.73 2.26
CA GLN A 38 -10.92 9.16 2.27
C GLN A 38 -9.99 9.50 3.43
N ASP A 39 -10.23 8.96 4.63
CA ASP A 39 -9.37 9.19 5.81
C ASP A 39 -7.93 8.72 5.56
N VAL A 40 -7.75 7.57 4.88
CA VAL A 40 -6.43 7.09 4.46
C VAL A 40 -5.78 8.06 3.46
N ILE A 41 -6.53 8.50 2.45
CA ILE A 41 -6.02 9.48 1.46
C ILE A 41 -5.62 10.79 2.14
N ASP A 42 -6.42 11.26 3.08
CA ASP A 42 -6.16 12.52 3.79
C ASP A 42 -4.93 12.40 4.70
N SER A 43 -4.61 11.19 5.17
CA SER A 43 -3.46 10.92 6.05
C SER A 43 -2.14 10.82 5.28
N VAL A 44 -2.11 10.06 4.17
CA VAL A 44 -0.85 9.73 3.46
C VAL A 44 -0.79 10.24 2.01
N GLY A 45 -1.90 10.76 1.49
CA GLY A 45 -2.05 11.15 0.09
C GLY A 45 -2.47 9.99 -0.82
N TYR A 46 -3.15 10.30 -1.93
CA TYR A 46 -3.71 9.30 -2.84
C TYR A 46 -2.67 8.35 -3.44
N HIS A 47 -1.54 8.89 -3.90
CA HIS A 47 -0.50 8.08 -4.53
C HIS A 47 0.07 7.05 -3.54
N ARG A 48 0.37 7.50 -2.32
CA ARG A 48 0.93 6.66 -1.28
C ARG A 48 -0.08 5.64 -0.75
N ALA A 49 -1.33 6.04 -0.57
CA ALA A 49 -2.43 5.13 -0.22
C ALA A 49 -2.56 3.98 -1.23
N LYS A 50 -2.40 4.26 -2.53
CA LYS A 50 -2.39 3.23 -3.57
C LYS A 50 -1.22 2.26 -3.42
N GLU A 51 -0.03 2.74 -3.15
CA GLU A 51 1.16 1.89 -2.95
C GLU A 51 1.01 1.01 -1.70
N ILE A 52 0.54 1.58 -0.59
CA ILE A 52 0.29 0.84 0.65
C ILE A 52 -0.77 -0.23 0.44
N LEU A 53 -1.83 0.07 -0.32
CA LEU A 53 -2.86 -0.91 -0.69
C LEU A 53 -2.28 -2.05 -1.53
N GLN A 54 -1.40 -1.75 -2.49
CA GLN A 54 -0.72 -2.80 -3.27
C GLN A 54 0.22 -3.63 -2.40
N TYR A 55 0.99 -2.99 -1.52
CA TYR A 55 1.87 -3.68 -0.58
C TYR A 55 1.08 -4.57 0.38
N TYR A 56 -0.07 -4.11 0.86
CA TYR A 56 -0.98 -4.89 1.67
C TYR A 56 -1.34 -6.22 1.02
N PHE A 57 -1.63 -6.24 -0.29
CA PHE A 57 -1.89 -7.48 -1.04
C PHE A 57 -0.66 -8.36 -1.28
N LYS A 58 0.55 -7.84 -1.09
CA LYS A 58 1.78 -8.63 -1.09
C LYS A 58 2.04 -9.28 0.27
N THR A 59 1.43 -8.78 1.35
CA THR A 59 1.57 -9.39 2.68
C THR A 59 0.90 -10.77 2.74
N GLY A 60 1.26 -11.53 3.77
CA GLY A 60 0.65 -12.82 4.09
C GLY A 60 -0.76 -12.73 4.70
N LYS A 61 -1.39 -11.55 4.79
CA LYS A 61 -2.68 -11.41 5.48
C LYS A 61 -3.79 -12.15 4.74
N SER A 62 -4.29 -13.23 5.34
CA SER A 62 -5.40 -13.98 4.75
C SER A 62 -6.66 -13.11 4.60
N GLY A 63 -7.29 -13.22 3.43
CA GLY A 63 -8.54 -12.58 3.05
C GLY A 63 -8.49 -11.08 2.83
N HIS A 64 -7.34 -10.41 3.01
CA HIS A 64 -7.14 -8.97 2.84
C HIS A 64 -8.33 -8.07 3.24
N PRO A 65 -8.90 -8.19 4.46
CA PRO A 65 -10.06 -7.40 4.83
C PRO A 65 -9.74 -5.90 4.94
N LEU A 66 -10.58 -5.06 4.34
CA LEU A 66 -10.46 -3.60 4.40
C LEU A 66 -10.39 -3.05 5.84
N SER A 67 -11.13 -3.64 6.77
CA SER A 67 -11.06 -3.25 8.19
C SER A 67 -9.65 -3.41 8.79
N PHE A 68 -8.90 -4.44 8.38
CA PHE A 68 -7.52 -4.60 8.81
C PHE A 68 -6.63 -3.55 8.15
N PHE A 69 -6.83 -3.28 6.86
CA PHE A 69 -6.10 -2.25 6.13
C PHE A 69 -6.25 -0.87 6.81
N TYR A 70 -7.48 -0.43 7.09
CA TYR A 70 -7.73 0.87 7.73
C TYR A 70 -7.12 1.00 9.12
N ASN A 71 -7.01 -0.10 9.87
CA ASN A 71 -6.42 -0.07 11.21
C ASN A 71 -4.89 -0.20 11.22
N ASN A 72 -4.25 -0.48 10.07
CA ASN A 72 -2.82 -0.79 10.00
C ASN A 72 -2.08 -0.10 8.85
N PHE A 73 -2.72 0.81 8.10
CA PHE A 73 -2.07 1.45 6.95
C PHE A 73 -0.81 2.24 7.37
N ASP A 74 -0.83 2.93 8.51
CA ASP A 74 0.35 3.62 9.06
C ASP A 74 1.53 2.66 9.26
N ARG A 75 1.28 1.50 9.89
CA ARG A 75 2.33 0.49 10.11
C ARG A 75 2.81 -0.12 8.80
N LEU A 76 1.92 -0.32 7.83
CA LEU A 76 2.28 -0.82 6.51
C LEU A 76 3.17 0.18 5.78
N GLU A 77 2.86 1.47 5.89
CA GLU A 77 3.70 2.55 5.36
C GLU A 77 5.07 2.58 6.01
N ASP A 78 5.14 2.57 7.35
CA ASP A 78 6.40 2.55 8.08
C ASP A 78 7.28 1.39 7.62
N MET A 79 6.72 0.18 7.50
CA MET A 79 7.45 -0.98 6.99
C MET A 79 7.95 -0.75 5.56
N MET A 80 7.15 -0.16 4.69
CA MET A 80 7.59 0.16 3.32
C MET A 80 8.76 1.15 3.31
N VAL A 81 8.70 2.21 4.12
CA VAL A 81 9.77 3.21 4.24
C VAL A 81 11.05 2.58 4.77
N GLN A 82 10.96 1.69 5.76
CA GLN A 82 12.15 1.00 6.28
C GLN A 82 12.79 0.08 5.22
N ILE A 83 11.98 -0.68 4.49
CA ILE A 83 12.47 -1.54 3.40
C ILE A 83 13.19 -0.71 2.32
N GLU A 84 12.65 0.46 1.97
CA GLU A 84 13.26 1.37 1.00
C GLU A 84 14.61 1.90 1.49
N ARG A 85 14.68 2.37 2.74
CA ARG A 85 15.94 2.81 3.36
C ARG A 85 16.98 1.71 3.45
N ASP A 86 16.57 0.49 3.80
CA ASP A 86 17.47 -0.66 3.88
C ASP A 86 18.04 -1.02 2.51
N LYS A 87 17.24 -0.92 1.45
CA LYS A 87 17.68 -1.15 0.08
C LYS A 87 18.72 -0.10 -0.35
N GLU A 88 18.46 1.17 -0.11
CA GLU A 88 19.40 2.26 -0.42
C GLU A 88 20.73 2.10 0.35
N ASN A 89 20.65 1.75 1.63
CA ASN A 89 21.84 1.52 2.45
C ASN A 89 22.66 0.34 1.93
N ARG A 90 22.00 -0.75 1.52
CA ARG A 90 22.67 -1.92 0.92
C ARG A 90 23.38 -1.58 -0.39
N GLU A 91 22.74 -0.79 -1.26
CA GLU A 91 23.35 -0.35 -2.51
C GLU A 91 24.60 0.52 -2.26
N ARG A 92 24.53 1.45 -1.30
CA ARG A 92 25.66 2.29 -0.88
C ARG A 92 26.84 1.46 -0.35
N LEU A 93 26.58 0.48 0.51
CA LEU A 93 27.62 -0.39 1.07
C LEU A 93 28.29 -1.26 0.00
N LEU A 94 27.52 -1.78 -0.97
CA LEU A 94 28.06 -2.53 -2.10
C LEU A 94 28.97 -1.66 -2.98
N GLU A 95 28.59 -0.41 -3.22
CA GLU A 95 29.43 0.54 -3.97
C GLU A 95 30.74 0.84 -3.24
N GLN A 96 30.68 1.06 -1.92
CA GLN A 96 31.88 1.26 -1.09
C GLN A 96 32.80 0.04 -1.11
N THR A 97 32.23 -1.16 -1.03
CA THR A 97 32.99 -2.43 -1.11
C THR A 97 33.66 -2.60 -2.46
N ARG A 98 32.96 -2.29 -3.56
CA ARG A 98 33.54 -2.34 -4.91
C ARG A 98 34.73 -1.40 -5.07
N LYS A 99 34.64 -0.18 -4.53
CA LYS A 99 35.74 0.80 -4.59
C LYS A 99 36.99 0.30 -3.83
N LEU A 100 36.81 -0.25 -2.64
CA LEU A 100 37.91 -0.78 -1.81
C LEU A 100 38.60 -2.02 -2.41
N VAL A 101 37.89 -2.84 -3.18
CA VAL A 101 38.46 -4.05 -3.82
C VAL A 101 39.18 -3.71 -5.14
N SER A 102 38.88 -2.57 -5.75
CA SER A 102 39.52 -2.10 -6.98
C SER A 102 40.78 -1.25 -6.75
N GLU A 103 41.09 -0.91 -5.50
CA GLU A 103 42.36 -0.29 -5.07
C GLU A 103 43.33 -1.35 -4.54
#